data_AF-A0AAV5SR78-F1
#
_entry.id   AF-A0AAV5SR78-F1
#
_cell.length_a   1.000
_cell.length_b   1.000
_cell.length_c   1.000
_cell.angle_alpha   90.00
_cell.angle_beta   90.00
_cell.angle_gamma   90.00
#
_symmetry.space_group_name_H-M   'P 1'
#
loop_
_entity.id
_entity.type
_entity.pdbx_description
1 polymer ?
#
loop_
_entity_poly.entity_id
_entity_poly.type
_entity_poly.pdbx_seq_one_letter_code
_entity_poly.pdbx_strand_id
1 'polypeptide(L)'
;VEIQDVKYEEFVSLLFVIFYGRLEISNDTLLSILDVADQFQMKIVLDSIEKLLIESKKIKFTKKLLIANNYEFENLTNHCLQRLKKPRDFEVFWKSSEYEMFCDAMKKKLLDRHLDVLDLSESSH
;
A
#
# COMPACT_ATOMS: atom_id res chain seq x y z
N VAL A 1 24.88 -14.88 2.51
CA VAL A 1 24.72 -15.97 3.51
C VAL A 1 23.72 -16.94 2.92
N GLU A 2 24.09 -18.21 2.80
CA GLU A 2 23.23 -19.29 2.30
C GLU A 2 22.84 -20.16 3.49
N ILE A 3 21.56 -20.50 3.61
CA ILE A 3 21.07 -21.41 4.65
C ILE A 3 20.98 -22.79 4.00
N GLN A 4 22.01 -23.61 4.22
CA GLN A 4 22.04 -24.98 3.71
C GLN A 4 20.93 -25.83 4.34
N ASP A 5 20.41 -26.79 3.57
CA ASP A 5 19.39 -27.77 3.98
C ASP A 5 18.02 -27.21 4.36
N VAL A 6 17.72 -25.96 4.02
CA VAL A 6 16.38 -25.39 4.17
C VAL A 6 15.75 -25.17 2.80
N LYS A 7 14.63 -25.84 2.54
CA LYS A 7 13.85 -25.56 1.34
C LYS A 7 13.29 -24.15 1.43
N TYR A 8 13.44 -23.40 0.34
CA TYR A 8 12.89 -22.04 0.21
C TYR A 8 11.43 -21.95 0.70
N GLU A 9 10.60 -22.91 0.28
CA GLU A 9 9.18 -22.97 0.61
C GLU A 9 8.92 -23.17 2.11
N GLU A 10 9.75 -23.97 2.78
CA GLU A 10 9.67 -24.21 4.22
C GLU A 10 10.12 -22.97 4.99
N PHE A 11 11.16 -22.27 4.51
CA PHE A 11 11.62 -21.01 5.09
C PHE A 11 10.59 -19.89 4.94
N VAL A 12 9.98 -19.75 3.76
CA VAL A 12 8.90 -18.80 3.50
C VAL A 12 7.69 -19.13 4.35
N SER A 13 7.30 -20.41 4.47
CA SER A 13 6.20 -20.84 5.33
C SER A 13 6.47 -20.54 6.81
N LEU A 14 7.71 -20.73 7.26
CA LEU A 14 8.14 -20.38 8.62
C LEU A 14 8.08 -18.87 8.85
N LEU A 15 8.58 -18.06 7.91
CA LEU A 15 8.44 -16.61 7.95
C LEU A 15 6.97 -16.22 8.02
N PHE A 16 6.12 -16.80 7.17
CA PHE A 16 4.67 -16.58 7.22
C PHE A 16 4.09 -16.93 8.58
N VAL A 17 4.42 -18.07 9.19
CA VAL A 17 3.87 -18.46 10.50
C VAL A 17 4.39 -17.55 11.62
N ILE A 18 5.68 -17.19 11.60
CA ILE A 18 6.31 -16.31 12.60
C ILE A 18 5.72 -14.89 12.52
N PHE A 19 5.54 -14.38 11.30
CA PHE A 19 5.00 -13.04 11.07
C PHE A 19 3.47 -13.03 11.25
N TYR A 20 2.73 -13.89 10.56
CA TYR A 20 1.26 -13.88 10.52
C TYR A 20 0.62 -14.34 11.83
N GLY A 21 1.27 -15.22 12.60
CA GLY A 21 0.74 -15.74 13.87
C GLY A 21 0.90 -14.79 15.06
N ARG A 22 1.75 -13.76 14.97
CA ARG A 22 2.11 -12.91 16.13
C ARG A 22 2.12 -11.41 15.88
N LEU A 23 1.87 -10.95 14.66
CA LEU A 23 1.95 -9.52 14.38
C LEU A 23 0.70 -8.75 14.87
N GLU A 24 0.79 -8.19 16.06
CA GLU A 24 0.37 -6.78 16.21
C GLU A 24 1.33 -5.96 15.33
N ILE A 25 1.04 -5.85 14.03
CA ILE A 25 1.91 -5.15 13.08
C ILE A 25 2.04 -3.69 13.54
N SER A 26 3.14 -3.37 14.23
CA SER A 26 3.55 -2.00 14.38
C SER A 26 3.92 -1.46 13.01
N ASN A 27 3.66 -0.17 12.83
CA ASN A 27 3.85 0.54 11.59
C ASN A 27 5.29 0.43 11.03
N ASP A 28 6.28 0.19 11.88
CA ASP A 28 7.70 0.13 11.54
C ASP A 28 8.14 -1.29 11.17
N THR A 29 7.57 -2.30 11.84
CA THR A 29 7.83 -3.72 11.52
C THR A 29 7.35 -4.05 10.11
N LEU A 30 6.21 -3.48 9.70
CA LEU A 30 5.69 -3.67 8.34
C LEU A 30 6.64 -3.13 7.27
N LEU A 31 7.18 -1.93 7.48
CA LEU A 31 8.08 -1.28 6.53
C LEU A 31 9.39 -2.05 6.40
N SER A 32 9.96 -2.51 7.52
CA SER A 32 11.17 -3.33 7.48
C SER A 32 10.97 -4.65 6.72
N ILE A 33 9.80 -5.30 6.84
CA ILE A 33 9.49 -6.51 6.08
C ILE A 33 9.34 -6.20 4.59
N LEU A 34 8.68 -5.09 4.25
CA LEU A 34 8.50 -4.65 2.87
C LEU A 34 9.84 -4.35 2.21
N ASP A 35 10.75 -3.65 2.89
CA ASP A 35 12.09 -3.33 2.39
C ASP A 35 12.88 -4.61 2.06
N VAL A 36 12.84 -5.60 2.96
CA VAL A 36 13.50 -6.89 2.74
C VAL A 36 12.83 -7.66 1.61
N ALA A 37 11.49 -7.73 1.60
CA ALA A 37 10.76 -8.45 0.56
C ALA A 37 11.00 -7.86 -0.83
N ASP A 38 11.07 -6.53 -0.95
CA ASP A 38 11.39 -5.83 -2.19
C ASP A 38 12.85 -6.06 -2.61
N GLN A 39 13.79 -5.94 -1.68
CA GLN A 39 15.21 -6.20 -1.93
C GLN A 39 15.48 -7.62 -2.47
N PHE A 40 14.76 -8.62 -1.96
CA PHE A 40 14.87 -10.01 -2.38
C PHE A 40 13.86 -10.40 -3.48
N GLN A 41 13.12 -9.44 -4.04
CA GLN A 41 12.10 -9.65 -5.08
C GLN A 41 11.09 -10.76 -4.74
N MET A 42 10.71 -10.85 -3.46
CA MET A 42 9.82 -11.88 -2.93
C MET A 42 8.36 -11.57 -3.27
N LYS A 43 8.00 -11.71 -4.54
CA LYS A 43 6.67 -11.33 -5.06
C LYS A 43 5.50 -11.93 -4.26
N ILE A 44 5.58 -13.19 -3.86
CA ILE A 44 4.53 -13.86 -3.07
C ILE A 44 4.28 -13.15 -1.72
N VAL A 45 5.34 -12.65 -1.08
CA VAL A 45 5.24 -11.91 0.19
C VAL A 45 4.65 -10.53 -0.06
N LEU A 46 5.11 -9.83 -1.10
CA LEU A 46 4.60 -8.52 -1.49
C LEU A 46 3.09 -8.58 -1.82
N ASP A 47 2.66 -9.53 -2.65
CA ASP A 47 1.24 -9.74 -3.00
C ASP A 47 0.38 -10.03 -1.75
N SER A 48 0.92 -10.81 -0.81
CA SER A 48 0.23 -11.13 0.44
C SER A 48 0.09 -9.92 1.36
N ILE A 49 1.14 -9.09 1.47
CA ILE A 49 1.10 -7.85 2.24
C ILE A 49 0.16 -6.84 1.57
N GLU A 50 0.17 -6.73 0.24
CA GLU A 50 -0.74 -5.87 -0.51
C GLU A 50 -2.20 -6.21 -0.17
N LYS A 51 -2.56 -7.51 -0.20
CA LYS A 51 -3.89 -7.97 0.18
C LYS A 51 -4.25 -7.64 1.63
N LEU A 52 -3.33 -7.85 2.57
CA LEU A 52 -3.54 -7.49 3.97
C LEU A 52 -3.75 -5.98 4.15
N LEU A 53 -2.99 -5.15 3.43
CA LEU A 53 -3.13 -3.70 3.44
C LEU A 53 -4.50 -3.26 2.92
N ILE A 54 -5.03 -3.92 1.89
CA ILE A 54 -6.38 -3.67 1.37
C ILE A 54 -7.43 -3.95 2.46
N GLU A 55 -7.37 -5.14 3.09
CA GLU A 55 -8.35 -5.61 4.07
C GLU A 55 -8.27 -4.90 5.43
N SER A 56 -7.09 -4.41 5.82
CA SER A 56 -6.85 -3.82 7.13
C SER A 56 -7.63 -2.52 7.36
N LYS A 57 -8.35 -2.40 8.47
CA LYS A 57 -8.97 -1.13 8.90
C LYS A 57 -8.10 -0.33 9.88
N LYS A 58 -7.03 -0.93 10.40
CA LYS A 58 -6.18 -0.36 11.45
C LYS A 58 -5.19 0.68 10.91
N ILE A 59 -4.81 0.56 9.63
CA ILE A 59 -3.82 1.43 9.00
C ILE A 59 -4.53 2.65 8.39
N LYS A 60 -4.04 3.85 8.71
CA LYS A 60 -4.55 5.12 8.17
C LYS A 60 -4.47 5.12 6.64
N PHE A 61 -5.48 5.70 5.99
CA PHE A 61 -5.58 5.74 4.54
C PHE A 61 -4.33 6.38 3.89
N THR A 62 -3.87 7.53 4.37
CA THR A 62 -2.70 8.23 3.83
C THR A 62 -1.44 7.35 3.86
N LYS A 63 -1.26 6.60 4.96
CA LYS A 63 -0.14 5.67 5.08
C LYS A 63 -0.23 4.51 4.10
N LYS A 64 -1.43 3.96 3.87
CA LYS A 64 -1.63 2.93 2.83
C LYS A 64 -1.23 3.45 1.45
N LEU A 65 -1.61 4.69 1.13
CA LEU A 65 -1.28 5.30 -0.15
C LEU A 65 0.23 5.51 -0.30
N LEU A 66 0.92 5.91 0.77
CA LEU A 66 2.38 6.07 0.78
C LEU A 66 3.11 4.74 0.58
N ILE A 67 2.65 3.68 1.24
CA ILE A 67 3.18 2.32 1.01
C ILE A 67 2.93 1.92 -0.45
N ALA A 68 1.72 2.16 -0.97
CA ALA A 68 1.39 1.82 -2.35
C ALA A 68 2.25 2.57 -3.38
N ASN A 69 2.57 3.84 -3.09
CA ASN A 69 3.49 4.65 -3.88
C ASN A 69 4.92 4.09 -3.87
N ASN A 70 5.43 3.71 -2.70
CA ASN A 70 6.84 3.36 -2.53
C ASN A 70 7.19 1.97 -3.06
N TYR A 71 6.27 1.01 -2.98
CA TYR A 71 6.47 -0.38 -3.43
C TYR A 71 5.65 -0.71 -4.68
N GLU A 72 5.13 0.30 -5.37
CA GLU A 72 4.39 0.17 -6.63
C GLU A 72 3.20 -0.83 -6.58
N PHE A 73 2.51 -0.89 -5.43
CA PHE A 73 1.34 -1.77 -5.23
C PHE A 73 0.12 -1.24 -5.98
N GLU A 74 -0.10 -1.74 -7.20
CA GLU A 74 -1.17 -1.28 -8.09
C GLU A 74 -2.58 -1.61 -7.57
N ASN A 75 -2.80 -2.80 -7.00
CA ASN A 75 -4.12 -3.17 -6.49
C ASN A 75 -4.48 -2.32 -5.27
N LEU A 76 -3.51 -2.09 -4.39
CA LEU A 76 -3.71 -1.20 -3.23
C LEU A 76 -3.95 0.23 -3.68
N THR A 77 -3.19 0.73 -4.67
CA THR A 77 -3.38 2.06 -5.27
C THR A 77 -4.80 2.21 -5.81
N ASN A 78 -5.24 1.28 -6.66
CA ASN A 78 -6.57 1.30 -7.27
C ASN A 78 -7.67 1.24 -6.21
N HIS A 79 -7.55 0.35 -5.23
CA HIS A 79 -8.50 0.24 -4.13
C HIS A 79 -8.60 1.55 -3.32
N CYS A 80 -7.47 2.19 -3.04
CA CYS A 80 -7.48 3.48 -2.34
C CYS A 80 -8.11 4.59 -3.19
N LEU A 81 -7.78 4.70 -4.47
CA LEU A 81 -8.34 5.72 -5.37
C LEU A 81 -9.86 5.57 -5.56
N GLN A 82 -10.37 4.33 -5.61
CA GLN A 82 -11.81 4.05 -5.70
C GLN A 82 -12.59 4.48 -4.44
N ARG A 83 -11.91 4.55 -3.29
CA ARG A 83 -12.51 5.00 -2.04
C ARG A 83 -12.70 6.51 -2.00
N LEU A 84 -11.92 7.27 -2.77
CA LEU A 84 -12.09 8.70 -2.96
C LEU A 84 -13.27 8.92 -3.90
N LYS A 85 -14.38 9.42 -3.35
CA LYS A 85 -15.65 9.59 -4.08
C LYS A 85 -16.17 11.01 -4.08
N LYS A 86 -15.62 11.88 -3.23
CA LYS A 86 -16.04 13.27 -3.09
C LYS A 86 -14.84 14.21 -3.22
N PRO A 87 -15.01 15.43 -3.76
CA PRO A 87 -13.93 16.41 -3.84
C PRO A 87 -13.26 16.69 -2.49
N ARG A 88 -14.04 16.70 -1.40
CA ARG A 88 -13.53 16.92 -0.03
C ARG A 88 -12.60 15.81 0.47
N ASP A 89 -12.69 14.60 -0.09
CA ASP A 89 -11.79 13.51 0.29
C ASP A 89 -10.35 13.85 -0.12
N PHE A 90 -10.17 14.63 -1.19
CA PHE A 90 -8.88 15.03 -1.73
C PHE A 90 -8.23 16.19 -0.96
N GLU A 91 -9.03 17.04 -0.31
CA GLU A 91 -8.54 18.16 0.49
C GLU A 91 -7.61 17.74 1.62
N VAL A 92 -7.84 16.55 2.18
CA VAL A 92 -6.99 15.98 3.24
C VAL A 92 -5.59 15.68 2.71
N PHE A 93 -5.45 15.31 1.42
CA PHE A 93 -4.15 15.01 0.82
C PHE A 93 -3.41 16.28 0.47
N TRP A 94 -4.04 17.24 -0.22
CA TRP A 94 -3.35 18.46 -0.64
C TRP A 94 -2.82 19.30 0.54
N LYS A 95 -3.45 19.18 1.71
CA LYS A 95 -3.04 19.86 2.94
C LYS A 95 -2.08 19.03 3.80
N SER A 96 -1.83 17.77 3.45
CA SER A 96 -0.94 16.88 4.21
C SER A 96 0.50 16.93 3.70
N SER A 97 1.47 16.85 4.61
CA SER A 97 2.91 16.74 4.27
C SER A 97 3.25 15.51 3.44
N GLU A 98 2.43 14.46 3.54
CA GLU A 98 2.59 13.20 2.84
C GLU A 98 2.39 13.34 1.33
N TYR A 99 1.67 14.36 0.86
CA TYR A 99 1.52 14.61 -0.58
C TYR A 99 2.85 14.98 -1.25
N GLU A 100 3.73 15.68 -0.54
CA GLU A 100 5.05 16.02 -1.05
C GLU A 100 5.91 14.77 -1.28
N MET A 101 5.72 13.75 -0.45
CA MET A 101 6.45 12.48 -0.49
C MET A 101 6.04 11.56 -1.64
N PHE A 102 4.92 11.81 -2.32
CA PHE A 102 4.49 11.00 -3.45
C PHE A 102 5.34 11.25 -4.70
N CYS A 103 5.56 10.19 -5.48
CA CYS A 103 6.19 10.31 -6.78
C CYS A 103 5.24 10.99 -7.79
N ASP A 104 5.80 11.50 -8.88
CA ASP A 104 5.01 12.20 -9.91
C ASP A 104 3.93 11.32 -10.52
N ALA A 105 4.19 10.01 -10.66
CA ALA A 105 3.20 9.06 -11.16
C ALA A 105 1.99 8.93 -10.23
N MET A 106 2.20 8.91 -8.91
CA MET A 106 1.11 8.86 -7.94
C MET A 106 0.36 10.19 -7.87
N LYS A 107 1.07 11.32 -7.91
CA LYS A 107 0.44 12.65 -7.98
C LYS A 107 -0.45 12.79 -9.20
N LYS A 108 0.01 12.30 -10.36
CA LYS A 108 -0.79 12.23 -11.58
C LYS A 108 -2.05 11.38 -11.40
N LYS A 109 -1.93 10.15 -10.90
CA LYS A 109 -3.08 9.26 -10.64
C LYS A 109 -4.10 9.90 -9.69
N LEU A 110 -3.64 10.62 -8.67
CA LEU A 110 -4.49 11.36 -7.73
C LEU A 110 -5.22 12.53 -8.40
N LEU A 111 -4.53 13.28 -9.27
CA LEU A 111 -5.11 14.39 -10.01
C LEU A 111 -6.15 13.91 -11.02
N ASP A 112 -5.81 12.88 -11.81
CA ASP A 112 -6.72 12.26 -12.78
C ASP A 112 -8.01 11.81 -12.07
N ARG A 113 -7.86 11.12 -10.94
CA ARG A 113 -9.01 10.66 -10.14
C ARG A 113 -9.82 11.82 -9.53
N HIS A 114 -9.18 12.94 -9.22
CA HIS A 114 -9.88 14.12 -8.70
C HIS A 114 -10.75 14.77 -9.77
N LEU A 115 -10.23 14.92 -10.99
CA LEU A 115 -10.96 15.44 -12.15
C LEU A 115 -12.18 14.56 -12.45
N ASP A 116 -12.03 13.24 -12.50
CA ASP A 116 -13.15 12.30 -12.69
C ASP A 116 -14.28 12.52 -11.68
N VAL A 117 -13.92 12.78 -10.42
CA VAL A 117 -14.89 12.99 -9.34
C VAL A 117 -15.59 14.35 -9.47
N LEU A 118 -14.91 15.39 -9.96
CA LEU A 118 -15.52 16.69 -10.24
C LEU A 118 -16.51 16.59 -11.40
N ASP A 119 -16.11 15.99 -12.52
CA ASP A 119 -16.96 15.85 -13.71
C ASP A 119 -18.25 15.07 -13.39
N LEU A 120 -18.15 13.99 -12.61
CA LEU A 120 -19.31 13.22 -12.14
C LEU A 120 -20.24 14.04 -11.24
N SER A 121 -19.70 14.98 -10.46
CA SER A 121 -20.50 15.83 -9.58
C SER A 121 -21.27 16.91 -10.33
N GLU A 122 -20.68 17.47 -11.40
CA GLU A 122 -21.33 18.46 -12.27
C GLU A 122 -22.40 17.81 -13.17
N SER A 123 -22.17 16.57 -13.62
CA SER A 123 -23.13 15.79 -14.43
C SER A 123 -24.39 15.35 -13.66
N SER A 124 -24.38 15.48 -12.34
CA SER A 124 -25.46 15.05 -11.44
C SER A 124 -26.38 16.21 -11.00
N HIS A 125 -26.25 17.38 -11.62
CA HIS A 125 -27.07 18.58 -11.43
C HIS A 125 -27.75 18.97 -12.74
#